data_AF-A0A9P9I6W8-F1
#
_entry.id   AF-A0A9P9I6W8-F1
#
_cell.length_a   1.000
_cell.length_b   1.000
_cell.length_c   1.000
_cell.angle_alpha   90.00
_cell.angle_beta   90.00
_cell.angle_gamma   90.00
#
_symmetry.space_group_name_H-M   'P 1'
#
loop_
_entity.id
_entity.type
_entity.pdbx_description
1 polymer ?
#
loop_
_entity_poly.entity_id
_entity_poly.type
_entity_poly.pdbx_seq_one_letter_code
_entity_poly.pdbx_strand_id
1 'polypeptide(L)'
;MCLANTTGTPIRVLSPGNFYYLNADAFAKYWHSYVDQVWAQYTTSILTINTQTDYRDVSCTVSGDELVCNGDNRGYAKPSANDIWGCNTGPFAIMDGDNTIHKAVVPRLCAAFARSTLLLDGGNVQPSLNSASYCTIDPTNHYSRVIHQYEVDGKGYAFPYDDVNPDGNENASGAPPS
;
A
#
# COMPACT_ATOMS: atom_id res chain seq x y z
N MET A 1 -8.54 2.96 14.19
CA MET A 1 -8.84 3.10 15.64
C MET A 1 -9.61 1.88 16.11
N CYS A 2 -9.02 1.06 16.99
CA CYS A 2 -9.72 -0.03 17.67
C CYS A 2 -10.49 0.55 18.87
N LEU A 3 -11.80 0.33 18.94
CA LEU A 3 -12.54 0.42 20.19
C LEU A 3 -12.61 -0.99 20.78
N ALA A 4 -11.92 -1.17 21.91
CA ALA A 4 -12.00 -2.40 22.72
C ALA A 4 -13.05 -2.22 23.81
N ASN A 5 -13.74 -3.30 24.21
CA ASN A 5 -14.41 -3.31 25.52
C ASN A 5 -13.36 -3.33 26.63
N THR A 6 -13.85 -3.19 27.86
CA THR A 6 -13.09 -3.28 29.11
C THR A 6 -12.27 -4.57 29.30
N THR A 7 -12.36 -5.54 28.39
CA THR A 7 -11.57 -6.79 28.38
C THR A 7 -10.55 -6.88 27.24
N GLY A 8 -10.31 -5.81 26.48
CA GLY A 8 -9.28 -5.78 25.45
C GLY A 8 -9.62 -6.56 24.17
N THR A 9 -10.87 -7.03 24.03
CA THR A 9 -11.33 -7.74 22.84
C THR A 9 -11.79 -6.73 21.79
N PRO A 10 -11.26 -6.75 20.54
CA PRO A 10 -11.73 -5.87 19.49
C PRO A 10 -13.16 -6.26 19.11
N ILE A 11 -14.14 -5.39 19.37
CA ILE A 11 -15.56 -5.72 19.18
C ILE A 11 -16.10 -5.19 17.85
N ARG A 12 -15.49 -4.14 17.29
CA ARG A 12 -15.86 -3.55 15.99
C ARG A 12 -14.69 -2.84 15.35
N VAL A 13 -14.60 -2.95 14.03
CA VAL A 13 -13.71 -2.15 13.20
C VAL A 13 -14.61 -1.23 12.41
N LEU A 14 -14.44 0.07 12.66
CA LEU A 14 -15.21 1.09 11.98
C LEU A 14 -14.78 1.14 10.52
N SER A 15 -15.75 0.96 9.61
CA SER A 15 -15.58 1.32 8.21
C SER A 15 -15.17 2.79 8.12
N PRO A 16 -14.16 3.16 7.30
CA PRO A 16 -13.64 4.53 7.17
C PRO A 16 -14.71 5.61 6.94
N GLY A 17 -15.85 5.24 6.34
CA GLY A 17 -16.99 6.13 6.13
C GLY A 17 -17.56 6.76 7.41
N ASN A 18 -17.44 6.13 8.58
CA ASN A 18 -17.95 6.70 9.84
C ASN A 18 -16.94 7.60 10.58
N PHE A 19 -15.64 7.52 10.26
CA PHE A 19 -14.62 8.34 10.91
C PHE A 19 -14.34 9.66 10.17
N TYR A 20 -14.62 9.69 8.85
CA TYR A 20 -14.60 10.91 8.05
C TYR A 20 -15.50 12.01 8.64
N TYR A 21 -16.67 11.64 9.16
CA TYR A 21 -17.60 12.58 9.79
C TYR A 21 -17.15 13.12 11.15
N LEU A 22 -16.15 12.50 11.80
CA LEU A 22 -15.75 12.86 13.16
C LEU A 22 -14.51 13.76 13.21
N ASN A 23 -13.54 13.63 12.29
CA ASN A 23 -12.37 14.51 12.18
C ASN A 23 -11.63 14.33 10.84
N ALA A 24 -12.06 15.05 9.80
CA ALA A 24 -11.45 15.02 8.47
C ALA A 24 -9.93 15.30 8.49
N ASP A 25 -9.48 16.25 9.34
CA ASP A 25 -8.08 16.63 9.45
C ASP A 25 -7.19 15.53 10.05
N ALA A 26 -7.70 14.76 11.01
CA ALA A 26 -6.95 13.66 11.62
C ALA A 26 -6.76 12.51 10.61
N PHE A 27 -7.76 12.29 9.75
CA PHE A 27 -7.71 11.29 8.69
C PHE A 27 -6.73 11.69 7.57
N ALA A 28 -6.76 12.97 7.17
CA ALA A 28 -5.84 13.53 6.18
C ALA A 28 -4.35 13.39 6.59
N LYS A 29 -4.07 13.46 7.89
CA LYS A 29 -2.70 13.37 8.45
C LYS A 29 -2.27 11.96 8.84
N TYR A 30 -3.14 10.96 8.72
CA TYR A 30 -2.91 9.63 9.31
C TYR A 30 -1.64 8.93 8.77
N TRP A 31 -1.34 9.03 7.47
CA TRP A 31 -0.10 8.47 6.89
C TRP A 31 1.07 9.45 6.82
N HIS A 32 0.90 10.72 7.19
CA HIS A 32 1.87 11.78 6.88
C HIS A 32 3.29 11.46 7.37
N SER A 33 3.43 11.09 8.66
CA SER A 33 4.73 10.73 9.24
C SER A 33 5.35 9.49 8.58
N TYR A 34 4.53 8.50 8.22
CA TYR A 34 5.01 7.29 7.55
C TYR A 34 5.51 7.59 6.14
N VAL A 35 4.77 8.39 5.38
CA VAL A 35 5.17 8.85 4.03
C VAL A 35 6.47 9.63 4.11
N ASP A 36 6.64 10.52 5.08
CA ASP A 36 7.89 11.27 5.27
C ASP A 36 9.07 10.35 5.57
N GLN A 37 8.89 9.33 6.40
CA GLN A 37 9.93 8.34 6.70
C GLN A 37 10.29 7.49 5.48
N VAL A 38 9.30 7.06 4.69
CA VAL A 38 9.53 6.35 3.43
C VAL A 38 10.34 7.21 2.46
N TRP A 39 9.98 8.49 2.30
CA TRP A 39 10.75 9.39 1.44
C TRP A 39 12.19 9.58 1.91
N ALA A 40 12.39 9.75 3.23
CA ALA A 40 13.72 9.89 3.80
C ALA A 40 14.57 8.63 3.57
N GLN A 41 14.00 7.44 3.80
CA GLN A 41 14.67 6.15 3.60
C GLN A 41 15.14 5.97 2.15
N TYR A 42 14.25 6.23 1.19
CA TYR A 42 14.54 5.97 -0.23
C TYR A 42 15.24 7.13 -0.95
N THR A 43 15.63 8.17 -0.22
CA THR A 43 16.60 9.17 -0.71
C THR A 43 18.02 8.58 -0.78
N THR A 44 18.35 7.65 0.13
CA THR A 44 19.70 7.05 0.21
C THR A 44 19.73 5.55 -0.05
N SER A 45 18.55 4.93 -0.21
CA SER A 45 18.39 3.50 -0.47
C SER A 45 17.55 3.26 -1.71
N ILE A 46 17.77 2.14 -2.39
CA ILE A 46 16.96 1.73 -3.54
C ILE A 46 15.71 1.00 -3.05
N LEU A 47 14.55 1.42 -3.55
CA LEU A 47 13.32 0.64 -3.53
C LEU A 47 13.24 -0.14 -4.85
N THR A 48 13.16 -1.46 -4.76
CA THR A 48 12.94 -2.32 -5.94
C THR A 48 11.47 -2.69 -6.05
N ILE A 49 10.86 -2.38 -7.17
CA ILE A 49 9.51 -2.82 -7.50
C ILE A 49 9.61 -4.03 -8.43
N ASN A 50 9.32 -5.23 -7.91
CA ASN A 50 9.12 -6.40 -8.75
C ASN A 50 7.76 -6.24 -9.44
N THR A 51 7.79 -5.82 -10.71
CA THR A 51 6.61 -5.56 -11.52
C THR A 51 5.84 -6.82 -11.91
N GLN A 52 6.38 -8.02 -11.70
CA GLN A 52 5.80 -9.31 -12.12
C GLN A 52 5.33 -9.30 -13.58
N THR A 53 6.00 -8.49 -14.40
CA THR A 53 5.81 -8.35 -15.85
C THR A 53 7.15 -8.60 -16.54
N ASP A 54 7.20 -8.47 -17.86
CA ASP A 54 8.44 -8.56 -18.64
C ASP A 54 9.52 -7.54 -18.18
N TYR A 55 9.12 -6.46 -17.50
CA TYR A 55 10.03 -5.45 -16.95
C TYR A 55 10.71 -5.88 -15.64
N ARG A 56 10.27 -6.98 -15.02
CA ARG A 56 10.84 -7.57 -13.78
C ARG A 56 11.06 -6.52 -12.68
N ASP A 57 12.28 -6.41 -12.16
CA ASP A 57 12.65 -5.53 -11.07
C ASP A 57 12.99 -4.13 -11.58
N VAL A 58 12.18 -3.15 -11.16
CA VAL A 58 12.38 -1.73 -11.44
C VAL A 58 12.95 -1.05 -10.20
N SER A 59 14.15 -0.48 -10.33
CA SER A 59 14.76 0.30 -9.24
C SER A 59 14.20 1.71 -9.19
N CYS A 60 13.85 2.15 -7.98
CA CYS A 60 13.31 3.47 -7.69
C CYS A 60 14.08 4.14 -6.55
N THR A 61 14.29 5.45 -6.66
CA THR A 61 14.95 6.28 -5.65
C THR A 61 14.29 7.65 -5.59
N VAL A 62 14.25 8.27 -4.42
CA VAL A 62 13.77 9.64 -4.28
C VAL A 62 14.79 10.60 -4.86
N SER A 63 14.32 11.47 -5.75
CA SER A 63 15.08 12.56 -6.35
C SER A 63 14.25 13.85 -6.28
N GLY A 64 14.74 14.84 -5.54
CA GLY A 64 13.95 16.01 -5.19
C GLY A 64 12.72 15.62 -4.36
N ASP A 65 11.54 16.00 -4.83
CA ASP A 65 10.27 15.73 -4.15
C ASP A 65 9.54 14.47 -4.67
N GLU A 66 10.11 13.79 -5.66
CA GLU A 66 9.49 12.64 -6.31
C GLU A 66 10.29 11.35 -6.09
N LEU A 67 9.60 10.22 -5.95
CA LEU A 67 10.18 8.91 -6.18
C LEU A 67 10.28 8.71 -7.70
N VAL A 68 11.47 8.41 -8.22
CA VAL A 68 11.71 8.20 -9.64
C VAL A 68 12.12 6.76 -9.86
N CYS A 69 11.50 6.11 -10.85
CA CYS A 69 11.73 4.71 -11.19
C CYS A 69 12.41 4.59 -12.56
N ASN A 70 13.40 3.70 -12.67
CA ASN A 70 14.16 3.49 -13.91
C ASN A 70 13.23 3.06 -15.06
N GLY A 71 13.27 3.81 -16.16
CA GLY A 71 12.46 3.54 -17.35
C GLY A 71 11.01 4.04 -17.26
N ASP A 72 10.58 4.56 -16.12
CA ASP A 72 9.30 5.27 -16.00
C ASP A 72 9.38 6.62 -16.74
N ASN A 73 8.24 7.10 -17.25
CA ASN A 73 8.14 8.38 -17.94
C ASN A 73 7.73 9.54 -17.03
N ARG A 74 7.41 9.28 -15.75
CA ARG A 74 7.28 10.32 -14.70
C ARG A 74 7.50 9.77 -13.30
N GLY A 75 7.77 10.67 -12.36
CA GLY A 75 7.92 10.35 -10.94
C GLY A 75 6.59 10.26 -10.18
N TYR A 76 6.70 9.86 -8.92
CA TYR A 76 5.61 9.77 -7.97
C TYR A 76 5.82 10.80 -6.88
N ALA A 77 4.90 11.76 -6.75
CA ALA A 77 4.89 12.69 -5.62
C ALA A 77 4.56 11.98 -4.29
N LYS A 78 4.83 12.63 -3.16
CA LYS A 78 4.37 12.15 -1.84
C LYS A 78 2.85 11.94 -1.84
N PRO A 79 2.35 10.73 -1.55
CA PRO A 79 0.91 10.49 -1.47
C PRO A 79 0.33 11.11 -0.21
N SER A 80 -0.89 11.65 -0.33
CA SER A 80 -1.73 11.97 0.81
C SER A 80 -2.39 10.71 1.38
N ALA A 81 -2.99 10.82 2.57
CA ALA A 81 -3.81 9.73 3.10
C ALA A 81 -4.95 9.34 2.15
N ASN A 82 -5.59 10.32 1.50
CA ASN A 82 -6.67 10.06 0.54
C ASN A 82 -6.17 9.26 -0.68
N ASP A 83 -4.97 9.57 -1.17
CA ASP A 83 -4.36 8.80 -2.26
C ASP A 83 -4.12 7.35 -1.85
N ILE A 84 -3.59 7.11 -0.65
CA ILE A 84 -3.33 5.75 -0.13
C ILE A 84 -4.63 4.96 0.08
N TRP A 85 -5.68 5.61 0.55
CA TRP A 85 -7.00 4.96 0.71
C TRP A 85 -7.65 4.61 -0.62
N GLY A 86 -7.57 5.51 -1.60
CA GLY A 86 -8.26 5.36 -2.88
C GLY A 86 -7.46 4.60 -3.94
N CYS A 87 -6.13 4.59 -3.85
CA CYS A 87 -5.22 4.05 -4.86
C CYS A 87 -5.50 4.50 -6.31
N ASN A 88 -6.07 5.69 -6.49
CA ASN A 88 -6.55 6.15 -7.80
C ASN A 88 -6.37 7.67 -8.04
N THR A 89 -5.77 8.40 -7.10
CA THR A 89 -5.50 9.84 -7.20
C THR A 89 -4.03 10.15 -6.93
N GLY A 90 -3.62 11.39 -7.22
CA GLY A 90 -2.26 11.86 -6.95
C GLY A 90 -1.20 10.98 -7.63
N PRO A 91 -0.20 10.45 -6.91
CA PRO A 91 0.83 9.59 -7.48
C PRO A 91 0.29 8.21 -7.94
N PHE A 92 -0.94 7.84 -7.58
CA PHE A 92 -1.55 6.56 -7.97
C PHE A 92 -2.59 6.71 -9.08
N ALA A 93 -2.76 7.91 -9.65
CA ALA A 93 -3.58 8.10 -10.83
C ALA A 93 -2.86 7.61 -12.08
N ILE A 94 -3.52 6.74 -12.86
CA ILE A 94 -3.08 6.37 -14.20
C ILE A 94 -3.69 7.33 -15.22
N MET A 95 -2.85 7.92 -16.06
CA MET A 95 -3.21 8.94 -17.03
C MET A 95 -2.91 8.49 -18.47
N ASP A 96 -3.55 9.15 -19.43
CA ASP A 96 -3.21 8.99 -20.84
C ASP A 96 -1.76 9.44 -21.08
N GLY A 97 -0.98 8.56 -21.72
CA GLY A 97 0.45 8.76 -21.94
C GLY A 97 1.36 8.07 -20.93
N ASP A 98 0.83 7.51 -19.83
CA ASP A 98 1.63 6.71 -18.90
C ASP A 98 2.14 5.43 -19.57
N ASN A 99 3.44 5.18 -19.40
CA ASN A 99 4.07 4.01 -19.99
C ASN A 99 3.74 2.73 -19.18
N THR A 100 4.21 1.60 -19.69
CA THR A 100 3.95 0.28 -19.11
C THR A 100 4.58 0.12 -17.72
N ILE A 101 5.74 0.73 -17.47
CA ILE A 101 6.40 0.71 -16.15
C ILE A 101 5.55 1.46 -15.13
N HIS A 102 5.07 2.66 -15.48
CA HIS A 102 4.21 3.45 -14.59
C HIS A 102 2.96 2.66 -14.15
N LYS A 103 2.28 2.06 -15.14
CA LYS A 103 1.11 1.21 -14.93
C LYS A 103 1.39 -0.03 -14.08
N ALA A 104 2.61 -0.55 -14.12
CA ALA A 104 3.02 -1.70 -13.32
C ALA A 104 3.45 -1.31 -11.90
N VAL A 105 4.04 -0.14 -11.70
CA VAL A 105 4.54 0.32 -10.40
C VAL A 105 3.41 0.82 -9.49
N VAL A 106 2.47 1.61 -10.02
CA VAL A 106 1.34 2.17 -9.25
C VAL A 106 0.63 1.16 -8.33
N PRO A 107 0.16 -0.01 -8.81
CA PRO A 107 -0.58 -0.94 -7.96
C PRO A 107 0.27 -1.47 -6.80
N ARG A 108 1.56 -1.74 -7.05
CA ARG A 108 2.51 -2.28 -6.06
C ARG A 108 2.89 -1.25 -5.02
N LEU A 109 3.16 -0.03 -5.47
CA LEU A 109 3.48 1.07 -4.58
C LEU A 109 2.29 1.40 -3.68
N CYS A 110 1.06 1.47 -4.21
CA CYS A 110 -0.11 1.73 -3.38
C CYS A 110 -0.37 0.61 -2.36
N ALA A 111 -0.28 -0.66 -2.78
CA ALA A 111 -0.43 -1.79 -1.89
C ALA A 111 0.60 -1.77 -0.74
N ALA A 112 1.85 -1.41 -1.04
CA ALA A 112 2.90 -1.32 -0.04
C ALA A 112 2.65 -0.20 0.99
N PHE A 113 2.10 0.95 0.57
CA PHE A 113 1.67 2.01 1.50
C PHE A 113 0.46 1.60 2.34
N ALA A 114 -0.56 1.00 1.73
CA ALA A 114 -1.76 0.57 2.42
C ALA A 114 -1.45 -0.49 3.49
N ARG A 115 -0.52 -1.41 3.19
CA ARG A 115 -0.08 -2.48 4.10
C ARG A 115 1.05 -2.07 5.04
N SER A 116 1.61 -0.88 4.83
CA SER A 116 2.74 -0.31 5.59
C SER A 116 3.99 -1.19 5.57
N THR A 117 4.30 -1.81 4.44
CA THR A 117 5.42 -2.76 4.30
C THR A 117 6.74 -2.09 3.95
N LEU A 118 6.75 -0.85 3.48
CA LEU A 118 7.91 -0.16 2.92
C LEU A 118 9.07 0.11 3.90
N LEU A 119 8.82 0.04 5.21
CA LEU A 119 9.83 0.25 6.25
C LEU A 119 10.11 -1.01 7.09
N LEU A 120 9.49 -2.14 6.73
CA LEU A 120 9.77 -3.42 7.36
C LEU A 120 11.07 -4.00 6.79
N ASP A 121 11.68 -4.93 7.52
CA ASP A 121 12.83 -5.69 7.00
C ASP A 121 12.40 -6.46 5.73
N GLY A 122 13.19 -6.37 4.66
CA GLY A 122 12.82 -6.84 3.32
C GLY A 122 11.83 -5.97 2.55
N GLY A 123 11.31 -4.90 3.17
CA GLY A 123 10.34 -3.96 2.59
C GLY A 123 10.89 -3.03 1.50
N ASN A 124 12.21 -3.05 1.27
CA ASN A 124 12.86 -2.37 0.15
C ASN A 124 12.70 -3.11 -1.18
N VAL A 125 12.06 -4.29 -1.18
CA VAL A 125 11.60 -4.99 -2.39
C VAL A 125 10.08 -5.14 -2.29
N GLN A 126 9.33 -4.74 -3.32
CA GLN A 126 7.87 -4.77 -3.30
C GLN A 126 7.29 -5.40 -4.57
N PRO A 127 6.38 -6.39 -4.46
CA PRO A 127 6.05 -7.13 -3.24
C PRO A 127 7.14 -8.16 -2.88
N SER A 128 7.44 -8.35 -1.60
CA SER A 128 8.36 -9.40 -1.11
C SER A 128 7.86 -10.09 0.15
N LEU A 129 7.19 -9.33 1.02
CA LEU A 129 6.69 -9.81 2.31
C LEU A 129 5.38 -10.58 2.14
N ASN A 130 5.24 -11.66 2.92
CA ASN A 130 4.01 -12.44 2.98
C ASN A 130 2.92 -11.72 3.80
N SER A 131 1.71 -12.27 3.72
CA SER A 131 0.51 -11.75 4.39
C SER A 131 0.67 -11.56 5.90
N ALA A 132 1.48 -12.38 6.58
CA ALA A 132 1.72 -12.28 8.02
C ALA A 132 2.45 -10.99 8.44
N SER A 133 3.11 -10.31 7.50
CA SER A 133 3.78 -9.03 7.75
C SER A 133 2.88 -7.81 7.51
N TYR A 134 1.71 -8.01 6.88
CA TYR A 134 0.83 -6.90 6.50
C TYR A 134 0.14 -6.31 7.74
N CYS A 135 0.10 -4.98 7.78
CA CYS A 135 -0.62 -4.25 8.83
C CYS A 135 -0.15 -4.53 10.27
N THR A 136 1.14 -4.85 10.42
CA THR A 136 1.82 -5.13 11.70
C THR A 136 2.34 -3.88 12.41
N ILE A 137 2.46 -2.75 11.70
CA ILE A 137 2.90 -1.46 12.24
C ILE A 137 1.82 -0.38 12.04
N ASP A 138 1.89 0.69 12.83
CA ASP A 138 1.06 1.88 12.67
C ASP A 138 1.85 3.00 11.97
N PRO A 139 1.20 3.84 11.13
CA PRO A 139 -0.18 3.72 10.63
C PRO A 139 -0.32 2.55 9.63
N THR A 140 -1.53 2.00 9.46
CA THR A 140 -1.82 1.00 8.41
C THR A 140 -3.30 0.94 8.05
N ASN A 141 -3.65 0.27 6.95
CA ASN A 141 -5.03 0.07 6.54
C ASN A 141 -5.71 -0.98 7.44
N HIS A 142 -6.14 -0.55 8.62
CA HIS A 142 -6.84 -1.42 9.56
C HIS A 142 -8.19 -1.95 9.04
N TYR A 143 -8.80 -1.30 8.04
CA TYR A 143 -10.02 -1.80 7.40
C TYR A 143 -9.69 -3.07 6.61
N SER A 144 -8.63 -3.03 5.79
CA SER A 144 -8.13 -4.20 5.07
C SER A 144 -7.65 -5.31 5.99
N ARG A 145 -6.90 -4.98 7.05
CA ARG A 145 -6.50 -5.96 8.08
C ARG A 145 -7.67 -6.77 8.62
N VAL A 146 -8.82 -6.14 8.79
CA VAL A 146 -9.96 -6.75 9.48
C VAL A 146 -10.82 -7.53 8.51
N ILE A 147 -11.02 -7.04 7.28
CA ILE A 147 -11.69 -7.83 6.25
C ILE A 147 -10.93 -9.16 6.05
N HIS A 148 -9.60 -9.11 5.98
CA HIS A 148 -8.75 -10.31 5.88
C HIS A 148 -8.82 -11.23 7.11
N GLN A 149 -9.03 -10.68 8.31
CA GLN A 149 -9.13 -11.47 9.56
C GLN A 149 -10.47 -12.23 9.69
N TYR A 150 -11.55 -11.74 9.07
CA TYR A 150 -12.89 -12.32 9.17
C TYR A 150 -13.37 -12.98 7.87
N GLU A 151 -12.60 -12.90 6.79
CA GLU A 151 -12.86 -13.69 5.58
C GLU A 151 -12.42 -15.14 5.78
N VAL A 152 -13.40 -16.01 5.99
CA VAL A 152 -13.22 -17.46 6.14
C VAL A 152 -12.82 -18.14 4.82
N ASP A 153 -12.96 -17.45 3.68
CA ASP A 153 -12.70 -17.97 2.33
C ASP A 153 -11.74 -17.11 1.46
N GLY A 154 -11.13 -16.05 2.02
CA GLY A 154 -10.15 -15.19 1.31
C GLY A 154 -10.67 -14.56 0.00
N LYS A 155 -11.95 -14.16 -0.02
CA LYS A 155 -12.65 -13.62 -1.21
C LYS A 155 -13.33 -12.29 -0.91
N GLY A 156 -12.53 -11.23 -0.92
CA GLY A 156 -13.00 -9.85 -1.03
C GLY A 156 -11.86 -8.88 -1.23
N TYR A 157 -12.07 -7.90 -2.10
CA TYR A 157 -11.12 -6.80 -2.30
C TYR A 157 -11.27 -5.83 -1.12
N ALA A 158 -10.28 -5.77 -0.24
CA ALA A 158 -10.29 -4.77 0.81
C ALA A 158 -9.77 -3.39 0.35
N PHE A 159 -9.09 -3.35 -0.80
CA PHE A 159 -8.70 -2.16 -1.56
C PHE A 159 -8.39 -2.54 -3.04
N PRO A 160 -8.29 -1.59 -3.98
CA PRO A 160 -8.25 -1.88 -5.43
C PRO A 160 -7.13 -2.81 -5.92
N TYR A 161 -6.05 -2.99 -5.16
CA TYR A 161 -4.87 -3.77 -5.53
C TYR A 161 -4.50 -4.85 -4.49
N ASP A 162 -5.52 -5.35 -3.78
CA ASP A 162 -5.34 -6.39 -2.76
C ASP A 162 -4.79 -7.71 -3.34
N ASP A 163 -4.83 -7.85 -4.66
CA ASP A 163 -4.29 -8.97 -5.42
C ASP A 163 -2.79 -8.95 -5.66
N VAL A 164 -2.11 -7.85 -5.36
CA VAL A 164 -0.64 -7.79 -5.40
C VAL A 164 -0.06 -8.68 -4.30
N ASN A 165 0.56 -9.80 -4.67
CA ASN A 165 1.21 -10.73 -3.76
C ASN A 165 2.59 -11.15 -4.32
N PRO A 166 3.55 -11.58 -3.49
CA PRO A 166 4.84 -12.10 -3.97
C PRO A 166 4.66 -13.30 -4.92
N ASP A 167 5.61 -13.48 -5.85
CA ASP A 167 5.60 -14.64 -6.74
C ASP A 167 5.65 -15.96 -5.96
N GLY A 168 4.75 -16.88 -6.28
CA GLY A 168 4.83 -18.29 -5.85
C GLY A 168 4.31 -18.61 -4.45
N ASN A 169 3.74 -17.67 -3.68
CA ASN A 169 3.08 -17.98 -2.41
C ASN A 169 1.81 -17.14 -2.17
N GLU A 170 0.74 -17.86 -1.85
CA GLU A 170 -0.56 -17.45 -1.30
C GLU A 170 -1.34 -16.36 -2.07
N ASN A 171 -2.41 -16.81 -2.73
CA ASN A 171 -3.50 -15.98 -3.24
C ASN A 171 -4.22 -15.31 -2.07
N ALA A 172 -3.75 -14.15 -1.60
CA ALA A 172 -4.47 -13.31 -0.64
C ALA A 172 -5.73 -12.66 -1.24
N SER A 173 -6.00 -12.87 -2.52
CA SER A 173 -7.09 -12.27 -3.30
C SER A 173 -8.01 -13.31 -3.97
N GLY A 174 -7.92 -14.59 -3.60
CA GLY A 174 -8.91 -15.59 -4.01
C GLY A 174 -9.03 -15.81 -5.53
N ALA A 175 -7.99 -15.53 -6.32
CA ALA A 175 -7.98 -15.88 -7.73
C ALA A 175 -7.94 -17.43 -7.90
N PRO A 176 -8.85 -18.04 -8.68
CA PRO A 176 -8.75 -19.47 -8.98
C PRO A 176 -7.52 -19.72 -9.87
N PRO A 177 -6.82 -20.86 -9.70
CA PRO A 177 -5.74 -21.23 -10.60
C PRO A 177 -6.31 -21.43 -12.01
N SER A 178 -5.64 -20.86 -13.01
CA SER A 178 -5.85 -21.21 -14.41
C SER A 178 -5.39 -22.63 -14.71
#